data_AF-A0A0A1WIB6-F1
#
_entry.id   AF-A0A0A1WIB6-F1
#
_cell.length_a   1.000
_cell.length_b   1.000
_cell.length_c   1.000
_cell.angle_alpha   90.00
_cell.angle_beta   90.00
_cell.angle_gamma   90.00
#
_symmetry.space_group_name_H-M   'P 1'
#
loop_
_entity.id
_entity.type
_entity.pdbx_description
1 polymer ?
#
loop_
_entity_poly.entity_id
_entity_poly.type
_entity_poly.pdbx_seq_one_letter_code
_entity_poly.pdbx_strand_id
1 'polypeptide(L)'
;MGFSSALQGRAAHEALIVRQDAELRLMETMKRSIQLKAKCDREYAIGLAAVAQQGMKTDRADEMQGSLITKAWRSYMDELDHQAKQFKSNAELLEVVCDKLTHLSQDKRKARKAYQEEHAKIAARLNHLTDEVVRKKAEYQKHLEGYKALRTRFEEHYIKSGRGGRKLDDVRDKYQKACRKLHLTHNEYVLSITEAVEVEKDFRTVLLPGLLEHQQSVQESFILLWKNILQETSQHGDLTSDK
;
A
#
# COMPACT_ATOMS: atom_id res chain seq x y z
N MET A 1 6.22 7.65 -17.28
CA MET A 1 4.80 7.37 -16.98
C MET A 1 4.69 7.11 -15.49
N GLY A 2 3.86 7.88 -14.77
CA GLY A 2 3.70 7.79 -13.31
C GLY A 2 2.39 7.11 -12.93
N PHE A 3 2.26 6.72 -11.65
CA PHE A 3 1.05 6.06 -11.13
C PHE A 3 -0.19 6.91 -11.39
N SER A 4 -0.11 8.23 -11.20
CA SER A 4 -1.21 9.17 -11.41
C SER A 4 -1.78 9.16 -12.83
N SER A 5 -0.96 8.90 -13.85
CA SER A 5 -1.41 8.83 -15.25
C SER A 5 -1.88 7.45 -15.70
N ALA A 6 -1.36 6.38 -15.09
CA ALA A 6 -1.50 5.02 -15.61
C ALA A 6 -2.37 4.10 -14.74
N LEU A 7 -2.59 4.42 -13.47
CA LEU A 7 -3.13 3.51 -12.47
C LEU A 7 -4.38 4.02 -11.74
N GLN A 8 -5.17 4.91 -12.37
CA GLN A 8 -6.43 5.43 -11.80
C GLN A 8 -7.60 4.43 -11.77
N GLY A 9 -7.45 3.25 -12.36
CA GLY A 9 -8.51 2.25 -12.42
C GLY A 9 -8.60 1.36 -11.17
N ARG A 10 -9.78 0.79 -10.89
CA ARG A 10 -9.97 -0.18 -9.80
C ARG A 10 -9.03 -1.39 -9.91
N ALA A 11 -8.91 -1.96 -11.11
CA ALA A 11 -7.97 -3.07 -11.36
C ALA A 11 -6.51 -2.67 -11.08
N ALA A 12 -6.15 -1.42 -11.37
CA ALA A 12 -4.82 -0.90 -11.10
C ALA A 12 -4.57 -0.71 -9.59
N HIS A 13 -5.56 -0.21 -8.85
CA HIS A 13 -5.52 -0.17 -7.38
C HIS A 13 -5.31 -1.57 -6.79
N GLU A 14 -6.12 -2.56 -7.20
CA GLU A 14 -6.01 -3.94 -6.73
C GLU A 14 -4.63 -4.54 -7.06
N ALA A 15 -4.13 -4.31 -8.28
CA ALA A 15 -2.79 -4.75 -8.69
C ALA A 15 -1.68 -4.11 -7.84
N LEU A 16 -1.79 -2.82 -7.49
CA LEU A 16 -0.84 -2.13 -6.62
C LEU A 16 -0.81 -2.71 -5.21
N ILE A 17 -1.97 -3.08 -4.66
CA ILE A 17 -2.06 -3.72 -3.35
C ILE A 17 -1.42 -5.11 -3.38
N VAL A 18 -1.77 -5.93 -4.38
CA VAL A 18 -1.21 -7.28 -4.54
C VAL A 18 0.30 -7.24 -4.73
N ARG A 19 0.82 -6.27 -5.51
CA ARG A 19 2.27 -6.07 -5.68
C ARG A 19 2.95 -5.77 -4.34
N GLN A 20 2.40 -4.85 -3.55
CA GLN A 20 2.97 -4.52 -2.24
C GLN A 20 2.97 -5.73 -1.29
N ASP A 21 1.93 -6.58 -1.33
CA ASP A 21 1.90 -7.82 -0.55
C ASP A 21 2.95 -8.83 -1.01
N ALA A 22 3.17 -8.95 -2.32
CA ALA A 22 4.21 -9.81 -2.86
C ALA A 22 5.61 -9.32 -2.46
N GLU A 23 5.85 -8.00 -2.50
CA GLU A 23 7.11 -7.40 -2.07
C GLU A 23 7.36 -7.61 -0.58
N LEU A 24 6.34 -7.48 0.28
CA LEU A 24 6.46 -7.77 1.71
C LEU A 24 6.82 -9.24 1.99
N ARG A 25 6.26 -10.19 1.22
CA ARG A 25 6.65 -11.60 1.31
C ARG A 25 8.09 -11.82 0.86
N LEU A 26 8.51 -11.16 -0.21
CA LEU A 26 9.87 -11.23 -0.72
C LEU A 26 10.88 -10.70 0.31
N MET A 27 10.58 -9.57 0.96
CA MET A 27 11.42 -9.00 2.02
C MET A 27 11.60 -9.97 3.19
N GLU A 28 10.53 -10.69 3.58
CA GLU A 28 10.62 -11.73 4.62
C GLU A 28 11.50 -12.90 4.20
N THR A 29 11.39 -13.37 2.95
CA THR A 29 12.26 -14.42 2.40
C THR A 29 13.73 -13.97 2.41
N MET A 30 14.01 -12.75 1.93
CA MET A 30 15.36 -12.19 1.92
C MET A 30 15.96 -12.10 3.33
N LYS A 31 15.18 -11.61 4.30
CA LYS A 31 15.60 -11.56 5.70
C LYS A 31 16.00 -12.96 6.20
N ARG A 32 15.17 -13.98 5.95
CA ARG A 32 15.48 -15.37 6.36
C ARG A 32 16.76 -15.89 5.72
N SER A 33 17.00 -15.58 4.45
CA SER A 33 18.23 -15.94 3.76
C SER A 33 19.47 -15.28 4.39
N ILE A 34 19.38 -14.00 4.75
CA ILE A 34 20.48 -13.28 5.41
C ILE A 34 20.72 -13.81 6.82
N GLN A 35 19.66 -14.10 7.58
CA GLN A 35 19.76 -14.73 8.91
C GLN A 35 20.43 -16.09 8.84
N LEU A 36 20.10 -16.91 7.83
CA LEU A 36 20.75 -18.19 7.63
C LEU A 36 22.23 -18.02 7.31
N LYS A 37 22.59 -17.05 6.45
CA LYS A 37 23.99 -16.72 6.18
C LYS A 37 24.73 -16.33 7.46
N ALA A 38 24.19 -15.41 8.26
CA ALA A 38 24.79 -14.99 9.53
C ALA A 38 25.00 -16.17 10.49
N LYS A 39 24.05 -17.11 10.54
CA LYS A 39 24.20 -18.35 11.30
C LYS A 39 25.36 -19.21 10.78
N CYS A 40 25.45 -19.43 9.46
CA CYS A 40 26.55 -20.20 8.87
C CYS A 40 27.91 -19.53 9.12
N ASP A 41 28.01 -18.21 8.95
CA ASP A 41 29.24 -17.45 9.22
C ASP A 41 29.68 -17.59 10.68
N ARG A 42 28.72 -17.57 11.62
CA ARG A 42 28.98 -17.78 13.05
C ARG A 42 29.45 -19.20 13.36
N GLU A 43 28.82 -20.21 12.79
CA GLU A 43 29.23 -21.61 12.95
C GLU A 43 30.64 -21.84 12.39
N TYR A 44 30.94 -21.24 11.23
CA TYR A 44 32.27 -21.26 10.64
C TYR A 44 33.31 -20.58 11.53
N ALA A 45 33.01 -19.39 12.08
CA ALA A 45 33.88 -18.69 13.02
C ALA A 45 34.20 -19.54 14.26
N ILE A 46 33.21 -20.22 14.83
CA ILE A 46 33.41 -21.11 15.99
C ILE A 46 34.34 -22.28 15.63
N GLY A 47 34.12 -22.92 14.48
CA GLY A 47 34.96 -24.02 14.00
C GLY A 47 36.40 -23.57 13.75
N LEU A 48 36.59 -22.41 13.12
CA LEU A 48 37.90 -21.85 12.80
C LEU A 48 38.69 -21.48 14.06
N ALA A 49 38.03 -20.86 15.05
CA ALA A 49 38.63 -20.57 16.34
C ALA A 49 39.06 -21.85 17.08
N ALA A 50 38.27 -22.92 17.02
CA ALA A 50 38.63 -24.20 17.61
C ALA A 50 39.86 -24.83 16.92
N VAL A 51 39.98 -24.72 15.60
CA VAL A 51 41.17 -25.15 14.84
C VAL A 51 42.41 -24.38 15.29
N ALA A 52 42.32 -23.05 15.36
CA ALA A 52 43.43 -22.21 15.82
C ALA A 52 43.86 -22.59 17.25
N GLN A 53 42.92 -22.74 18.18
CA GLN A 53 43.20 -23.15 19.56
C GLN A 53 43.84 -24.54 19.64
N GLN A 54 43.38 -25.49 18.83
CA GLN A 54 43.95 -26.83 18.81
C GLN A 54 45.38 -26.84 18.27
N GLY A 55 45.66 -26.07 17.21
CA GLY A 55 47.00 -25.94 16.64
C GLY A 55 48.01 -25.23 17.56
N MET A 56 47.53 -24.48 18.56
CA MET A 56 48.37 -23.84 19.57
C MET A 56 48.77 -24.75 20.74
N LYS A 57 48.18 -25.95 20.85
CA LYS A 57 48.57 -26.93 21.88
C LYS A 57 49.86 -27.65 21.46
N THR A 58 50.99 -27.30 22.08
CA THR A 58 52.27 -27.99 21.91
C THR A 58 52.71 -28.70 23.19
N ASP A 59 52.97 -30.01 23.09
CA ASP A 59 53.25 -30.91 24.23
C ASP A 59 54.67 -30.75 24.82
N ARG A 60 55.62 -30.19 24.05
CA ARG A 60 57.03 -29.99 24.46
C ARG A 60 57.58 -28.65 23.99
N ALA A 61 57.07 -27.57 24.56
CA ALA A 61 57.44 -26.20 24.17
C ALA A 61 58.95 -25.89 24.31
N ASP A 62 59.63 -26.55 25.27
CA ASP A 62 61.04 -26.32 25.58
C ASP A 62 62.00 -26.89 24.51
N GLU A 63 61.65 -28.02 23.89
CA GLU A 63 62.44 -28.63 22.78
C GLU A 63 62.39 -27.78 21.49
N MET A 64 61.38 -26.91 21.38
CA MET A 64 61.09 -26.09 20.21
C MET A 64 61.48 -24.62 20.41
N GLN A 65 62.19 -24.29 21.50
CA GLN A 65 62.59 -22.92 21.81
C GLN A 65 63.54 -22.36 20.73
N GLY A 66 63.18 -21.21 20.15
CA GLY A 66 63.93 -20.58 19.05
C GLY A 66 63.64 -21.14 17.65
N SER A 67 62.76 -22.15 17.51
CA SER A 67 62.40 -22.73 16.21
C SER A 67 61.64 -21.73 15.33
N LEU A 68 62.16 -21.47 14.13
CA LEU A 68 61.48 -20.66 13.11
C LEU A 68 60.21 -21.34 12.57
N ILE A 69 60.19 -22.68 12.56
CA ILE A 69 59.01 -23.45 12.15
C ILE A 69 57.87 -23.23 13.15
N THR A 70 58.17 -23.30 14.44
CA THR A 70 57.18 -23.03 15.50
C THR A 70 56.67 -21.59 15.43
N LYS A 71 57.56 -20.63 15.15
CA LYS A 71 57.17 -19.23 14.96
C LYS A 71 56.23 -19.05 13.75
N ALA A 72 56.56 -19.64 12.61
CA ALA A 72 55.72 -19.58 11.40
C ALA A 72 54.36 -20.25 11.61
N TRP A 73 54.32 -21.40 12.28
CA TRP A 73 53.08 -22.09 12.63
C TRP A 73 52.19 -21.27 13.56
N ARG A 74 52.76 -20.68 14.62
CA ARG A 74 52.02 -19.78 15.52
C ARG A 74 51.45 -18.58 14.76
N SER A 75 52.25 -17.96 13.89
CA SER A 75 51.78 -16.84 13.06
C SER A 75 50.59 -17.24 12.18
N TYR A 76 50.60 -18.46 11.63
CA TYR A 76 49.46 -18.97 10.85
C TYR A 76 48.23 -19.24 11.73
N MET A 77 48.41 -19.80 12.93
CA MET A 77 47.30 -20.00 13.88
C MET A 77 46.70 -18.67 14.36
N ASP A 78 47.52 -17.66 14.63
CA ASP A 78 47.07 -16.32 15.00
C ASP A 78 46.24 -15.68 13.87
N GLU A 79 46.64 -15.90 12.61
CA GLU A 79 45.88 -15.45 11.43
C GLU A 79 44.53 -16.16 11.32
N LEU A 80 44.46 -17.48 11.57
CA LEU A 80 43.18 -18.21 11.60
C LEU A 80 42.24 -17.70 12.71
N ASP A 81 42.78 -17.38 13.89
CA ASP A 81 42.00 -16.81 14.99
C ASP A 81 41.50 -15.39 14.65
N HIS A 82 42.33 -14.59 13.95
CA HIS A 82 41.94 -13.28 13.43
C HIS A 82 40.79 -13.39 12.42
N GLN A 83 40.89 -14.31 11.45
CA GLN A 83 39.82 -14.59 10.50
C GLN A 83 38.53 -15.03 11.22
N ALA A 84 38.62 -15.90 12.22
CA ALA A 84 37.46 -16.34 13.00
C ALA A 84 36.74 -15.17 13.67
N LYS A 85 37.49 -14.22 14.25
CA LYS A 85 36.93 -12.98 14.81
C LYS A 85 36.26 -12.12 13.75
N GLN A 86 36.84 -12.01 12.55
CA GLN A 86 36.24 -11.25 11.46
C GLN A 86 34.91 -11.88 10.99
N PHE A 87 34.85 -13.19 10.79
CA PHE A 87 33.60 -13.90 10.45
C PHE A 87 32.52 -13.71 11.51
N LYS A 88 32.90 -13.77 12.79
CA LYS A 88 31.97 -13.50 13.90
C LYS A 88 31.42 -12.07 13.85
N SER A 89 32.29 -11.07 13.66
CA SER A 89 31.87 -9.66 13.55
C SER A 89 30.96 -9.42 12.34
N ASN A 90 31.28 -10.02 11.19
CA ASN A 90 30.45 -9.93 9.99
C ASN A 90 29.07 -10.54 10.22
N ALA A 91 28.98 -11.69 10.90
CA ALA A 91 27.70 -12.31 11.27
C ALA A 91 26.84 -11.40 12.17
N GLU A 92 27.45 -10.72 13.15
CA GLU A 92 26.76 -9.76 14.02
C GLU A 92 26.24 -8.55 13.22
N LEU A 93 27.01 -8.03 12.26
CA LEU A 93 26.58 -6.93 11.38
C LEU A 93 25.43 -7.35 10.44
N LEU A 94 25.45 -8.58 9.95
CA LEU A 94 24.34 -9.14 9.16
C LEU A 94 23.05 -9.27 9.98
N GLU A 95 23.14 -9.50 11.29
CA GLU A 95 21.96 -9.48 12.18
C GLU A 95 21.39 -8.07 12.33
N VAL A 96 22.23 -7.05 12.47
CA VAL A 96 21.79 -5.64 12.48
C VAL A 96 21.07 -5.27 11.18
N VAL A 97 21.55 -5.76 10.04
CA VAL A 97 20.87 -5.61 8.74
C VAL A 97 19.48 -6.27 8.74
N CYS A 98 19.33 -7.44 9.37
CA CYS A 98 18.05 -8.12 9.50
C CYS A 98 17.04 -7.31 10.36
N ASP A 99 17.54 -6.62 11.39
CA ASP A 99 16.71 -5.69 12.17
C ASP A 99 16.26 -4.51 11.32
N LYS A 100 17.15 -3.91 10.52
CA LYS A 100 16.78 -2.84 9.57
C LYS A 100 15.72 -3.31 8.57
N LEU A 101 15.84 -4.52 8.01
CA LEU A 101 14.82 -5.11 7.13
C LEU A 101 13.47 -5.31 7.85
N THR A 102 13.50 -5.69 9.13
CA THR A 102 12.29 -5.87 9.93
C THR A 102 11.57 -4.54 10.13
N HIS A 103 12.28 -3.48 10.50
CA HIS A 103 11.71 -2.14 10.63
C HIS A 103 11.14 -1.63 9.30
N LEU A 104 11.91 -1.74 8.21
CA LEU A 104 11.46 -1.32 6.88
C LEU A 104 10.17 -2.07 6.45
N SER A 105 10.08 -3.37 6.75
CA SER A 105 8.90 -4.18 6.46
C SER A 105 7.67 -3.74 7.27
N GLN A 106 7.85 -3.34 8.53
CA GLN A 106 6.78 -2.82 9.38
C GLN A 106 6.27 -1.46 8.85
N ASP A 107 7.17 -0.56 8.49
CA ASP A 107 6.82 0.75 7.96
C ASP A 107 6.11 0.62 6.60
N LYS A 108 6.58 -0.28 5.73
CA LYS A 108 5.91 -0.58 4.47
C LYS A 108 4.48 -1.13 4.66
N ARG A 109 4.26 -1.98 5.67
CA ARG A 109 2.90 -2.45 6.02
C ARG A 109 1.99 -1.30 6.48
N LYS A 110 2.50 -0.39 7.31
CA LYS A 110 1.75 0.78 7.78
C LYS A 110 1.40 1.70 6.60
N ALA A 111 2.37 2.01 5.74
CA ALA A 111 2.16 2.85 4.56
C ALA A 111 1.14 2.25 3.59
N ARG A 112 1.22 0.95 3.32
CA ARG A 112 0.23 0.22 2.51
C ARG A 112 -1.17 0.35 3.09
N LYS A 113 -1.32 0.17 4.41
CA LYS A 113 -2.62 0.28 5.10
C LYS A 113 -3.17 1.71 4.99
N ALA A 114 -2.33 2.73 5.23
CA ALA A 114 -2.72 4.13 5.09
C ALA A 114 -3.21 4.45 3.66
N TYR A 115 -2.47 4.01 2.63
CA TYR A 115 -2.91 4.15 1.24
C TYR A 115 -4.26 3.48 0.98
N GLN A 116 -4.47 2.26 1.47
CA GLN A 116 -5.73 1.54 1.30
C GLN A 116 -6.90 2.26 1.98
N GLU A 117 -6.69 2.80 3.18
CA GLU A 117 -7.69 3.57 3.93
C GLU A 117 -8.05 4.88 3.22
N GLU A 118 -7.06 5.63 2.73
CA GLU A 118 -7.31 6.86 1.98
C GLU A 118 -8.02 6.60 0.65
N HIS A 119 -7.61 5.56 -0.09
CA HIS A 119 -8.32 5.15 -1.29
C HIS A 119 -9.78 4.76 -0.98
N ALA A 120 -10.02 4.01 0.10
CA ALA A 120 -11.36 3.61 0.50
C ALA A 120 -12.24 4.81 0.90
N LYS A 121 -11.69 5.79 1.63
CA LYS A 121 -12.40 7.04 1.97
C LYS A 121 -12.81 7.81 0.72
N ILE A 122 -11.89 7.97 -0.22
CA ILE A 122 -12.12 8.66 -1.49
C ILE A 122 -13.20 7.93 -2.32
N ALA A 123 -13.12 6.61 -2.42
CA ALA A 123 -14.11 5.79 -3.12
C ALA A 123 -15.50 5.81 -2.45
N ALA A 124 -15.55 5.77 -1.11
CA ALA A 124 -16.81 5.81 -0.36
C ALA A 124 -17.57 7.12 -0.60
N ARG A 125 -16.87 8.25 -0.67
CA ARG A 125 -17.48 9.55 -0.98
C ARG A 125 -18.09 9.57 -2.39
N LEU A 126 -17.40 9.01 -3.38
CA LEU A 126 -17.91 8.91 -4.75
C LEU A 126 -19.13 8.00 -4.85
N ASN A 127 -19.10 6.84 -4.18
CA ASN A 127 -20.22 5.91 -4.14
C ASN A 127 -21.46 6.56 -3.50
N HIS A 128 -21.27 7.27 -2.37
CA HIS A 128 -22.37 7.95 -1.69
C HIS A 128 -23.08 8.97 -2.60
N LEU A 129 -22.31 9.80 -3.33
CA LEU A 129 -22.88 10.76 -4.28
C LEU A 129 -23.57 10.06 -5.45
N THR A 130 -23.00 8.97 -5.94
CA THR A 130 -23.61 8.16 -7.01
C THR A 130 -24.97 7.60 -6.56
N ASP A 131 -25.04 7.06 -5.33
CA ASP A 131 -26.26 6.51 -4.75
C ASP A 131 -27.32 7.61 -4.53
N GLU A 132 -26.92 8.78 -4.05
CA GLU A 132 -27.81 9.95 -3.91
C GLU A 132 -28.40 10.39 -5.25
N VAL A 133 -27.59 10.47 -6.31
CA VAL A 133 -28.08 10.79 -7.67
C VAL A 133 -29.09 9.75 -8.15
N VAL A 134 -28.83 8.46 -7.94
CA VAL A 134 -29.75 7.37 -8.31
C VAL A 134 -31.06 7.48 -7.52
N ARG A 135 -31.00 7.76 -6.22
CA ARG A 135 -32.18 7.98 -5.37
C ARG A 135 -33.01 9.15 -5.84
N LYS A 136 -32.38 10.31 -6.10
CA LYS A 136 -33.06 11.52 -6.61
C LYS A 136 -33.67 11.31 -7.99
N LYS A 137 -33.00 10.56 -8.86
CA LYS A 137 -33.55 10.16 -10.16
C LYS A 137 -34.84 9.33 -10.01
N ALA A 138 -34.84 8.35 -9.11
CA ALA A 138 -36.00 7.50 -8.86
C ALA A 138 -37.18 8.31 -8.27
N GLU A 139 -36.90 9.23 -7.34
CA GLU A 139 -37.92 10.15 -6.79
C GLU A 139 -38.52 11.05 -7.87
N TYR A 140 -37.69 11.64 -8.73
CA TYR A 140 -38.14 12.44 -9.86
C TYR A 140 -39.02 11.64 -10.83
N GLN A 141 -38.60 10.41 -11.20
CA GLN A 141 -39.37 9.54 -12.10
C GLN A 141 -40.75 9.21 -11.52
N LYS A 142 -40.81 8.84 -10.24
CA LYS A 142 -42.07 8.57 -9.54
C LYS A 142 -43.00 9.79 -9.56
N HIS A 143 -42.49 10.98 -9.30
CA HIS A 143 -43.30 12.20 -9.32
C HIS A 143 -43.71 12.62 -10.73
N LEU A 144 -42.89 12.36 -11.74
CA LEU A 144 -43.21 12.60 -13.14
C LEU A 144 -44.39 11.74 -13.61
N GLU A 145 -44.39 10.45 -13.26
CA GLU A 145 -45.50 9.54 -13.56
C GLU A 145 -46.78 9.96 -12.84
N GLY A 146 -46.69 10.28 -11.54
CA GLY A 146 -47.83 10.79 -10.76
C GLY A 146 -48.41 12.09 -11.33
N TYR A 147 -47.55 13.01 -11.76
CA TYR A 147 -47.95 14.24 -12.45
C TYR A 147 -48.68 13.94 -13.76
N LYS A 148 -48.13 13.05 -14.61
CA LYS A 148 -48.77 12.67 -15.89
C LYS A 148 -50.17 12.09 -15.66
N ALA A 149 -50.32 11.20 -14.69
CA ALA A 149 -51.62 10.62 -14.34
C ALA A 149 -52.65 11.67 -13.89
N LEU A 150 -52.23 12.61 -13.03
CA LEU A 150 -53.11 13.70 -12.56
C LEU A 150 -53.42 14.72 -13.67
N ARG A 151 -52.48 14.97 -14.58
CA ARG A 151 -52.69 15.81 -15.76
C ARG A 151 -53.81 15.23 -16.64
N THR A 152 -53.71 13.94 -17.00
CA THR A 152 -54.73 13.27 -17.81
C THR A 152 -56.10 13.32 -17.14
N ARG A 153 -56.19 13.05 -15.83
CA ARG A 153 -57.46 13.16 -15.08
C ARG A 153 -58.03 14.58 -15.08
N PHE A 154 -57.17 15.60 -14.94
CA PHE A 154 -57.60 16.99 -15.00
C PHE A 154 -58.13 17.36 -16.38
N GLU A 155 -57.40 17.01 -17.45
CA GLU A 155 -57.81 17.24 -18.85
C GLU A 155 -59.16 16.56 -19.15
N GLU A 156 -59.35 15.31 -18.72
CA GLU A 156 -60.62 14.60 -18.88
C GLU A 156 -61.79 15.30 -18.18
N HIS A 157 -61.61 15.72 -16.91
CA HIS A 157 -62.66 16.40 -16.16
C HIS A 157 -62.97 17.80 -16.72
N TYR A 158 -61.94 18.52 -17.16
CA TYR A 158 -62.09 19.83 -17.75
C TYR A 158 -62.85 19.79 -19.09
N ILE A 159 -62.63 18.74 -19.89
CA ILE A 159 -63.31 18.53 -21.18
C ILE A 159 -64.73 17.97 -20.99
N LYS A 160 -64.90 16.96 -20.12
CA LYS A 160 -66.19 16.23 -19.98
C LYS A 160 -67.22 16.91 -19.07
N SER A 161 -66.80 17.69 -18.08
CA SER A 161 -67.71 18.23 -17.04
C SER A 161 -67.96 19.74 -17.15
N GLY A 162 -67.43 20.41 -18.18
CA GLY A 162 -67.53 21.87 -18.32
C GLY A 162 -66.64 22.63 -17.34
N ARG A 163 -66.57 23.96 -17.49
CA ARG A 163 -65.60 24.84 -16.79
C ARG A 163 -65.90 25.11 -15.30
N GLY A 164 -66.62 24.25 -14.59
CA GLY A 164 -66.97 24.52 -13.18
C GLY A 164 -67.53 23.34 -12.40
N GLY A 165 -67.31 23.38 -11.08
CA GLY A 165 -67.84 22.41 -10.12
C GLY A 165 -66.81 22.00 -9.07
N ARG A 166 -67.27 21.69 -7.86
CA ARG A 166 -66.43 21.31 -6.71
C ARG A 166 -65.42 20.18 -7.02
N LYS A 167 -65.84 19.20 -7.84
CA LYS A 167 -64.99 18.09 -8.27
C LYS A 167 -63.85 18.53 -9.20
N LEU A 168 -64.08 19.52 -10.07
CA LEU A 168 -63.03 20.07 -10.94
C LEU A 168 -62.00 20.85 -10.12
N ASP A 169 -62.44 21.59 -9.10
CA ASP A 169 -61.55 22.33 -8.20
C ASP A 169 -60.65 21.39 -7.37
N ASP A 170 -61.21 20.30 -6.85
CA ASP A 170 -60.44 19.28 -6.12
C ASP A 170 -59.35 18.60 -7.00
N VAL A 171 -59.70 18.28 -8.26
CA VAL A 171 -58.73 17.67 -9.20
C VAL A 171 -57.67 18.68 -9.62
N ARG A 172 -58.06 19.96 -9.81
CA ARG A 172 -57.15 21.07 -10.12
C ARG A 172 -56.13 21.29 -9.00
N ASP A 173 -56.56 21.33 -7.73
CA ASP A 173 -55.66 21.49 -6.59
C ASP A 173 -54.66 20.34 -6.49
N LYS A 174 -55.11 19.08 -6.64
CA LYS A 174 -54.23 17.90 -6.65
C LYS A 174 -53.22 17.95 -7.79
N TYR A 175 -53.65 18.32 -8.99
CA TYR A 175 -52.76 18.50 -10.14
C TYR A 175 -51.72 19.60 -9.90
N GLN A 176 -52.12 20.76 -9.39
CA GLN A 176 -51.21 21.85 -9.06
C GLN A 176 -50.20 21.46 -7.97
N LYS A 177 -50.63 20.73 -6.93
CA LYS A 177 -49.72 20.19 -5.90
C LYS A 177 -48.71 19.21 -6.49
N ALA A 178 -49.14 18.31 -7.38
CA ALA A 178 -48.25 17.39 -8.06
C ALA A 178 -47.25 18.12 -8.98
N CYS A 179 -47.70 19.16 -9.68
CA CYS A 179 -46.83 20.02 -10.50
C CYS A 179 -45.74 20.69 -9.64
N ARG A 180 -46.13 21.31 -8.51
CA ARG A 180 -45.17 21.91 -7.55
C ARG A 180 -44.17 20.86 -7.03
N LYS A 181 -44.65 19.68 -6.63
CA LYS A 181 -43.78 18.60 -6.13
C LYS A 181 -42.81 18.10 -7.21
N LEU A 182 -43.27 17.93 -8.44
CA LEU A 182 -42.43 17.55 -9.57
C LEU A 182 -41.30 18.56 -9.78
N HIS A 183 -41.61 19.86 -9.84
CA HIS A 183 -40.60 20.91 -10.00
C HIS A 183 -39.57 20.91 -8.86
N LEU A 184 -40.01 20.75 -7.60
CA LEU A 184 -39.08 20.64 -6.47
C LEU A 184 -38.13 19.44 -6.62
N THR A 185 -38.67 18.26 -6.93
CA THR A 185 -37.83 17.05 -7.10
C THR A 185 -36.95 17.10 -8.34
N HIS A 186 -37.38 17.80 -9.39
CA HIS A 186 -36.54 18.08 -10.55
C HIS A 186 -35.34 18.93 -10.17
N ASN A 187 -35.55 20.03 -9.45
CA ASN A 187 -34.48 20.91 -9.00
C ASN A 187 -33.48 20.17 -8.10
N GLU A 188 -33.98 19.38 -7.14
CA GLU A 188 -33.12 18.56 -6.27
C GLU A 188 -32.28 17.55 -7.06
N TYR A 189 -32.86 16.89 -8.07
CA TYR A 189 -32.14 15.95 -8.92
C TYR A 189 -31.09 16.66 -9.79
N VAL A 190 -31.41 17.79 -10.40
CA VAL A 190 -30.46 18.58 -11.20
C VAL A 190 -29.30 19.08 -10.36
N LEU A 191 -29.57 19.59 -9.15
CA LEU A 191 -28.52 20.03 -8.23
C LEU A 191 -27.63 18.86 -7.81
N SER A 192 -28.21 17.70 -7.48
CA SER A 192 -27.45 16.49 -7.13
C SER A 192 -26.56 15.99 -8.28
N ILE A 193 -27.04 16.03 -9.53
CA ILE A 193 -26.19 15.71 -10.70
C ILE A 193 -25.05 16.72 -10.82
N THR A 194 -25.34 18.02 -10.67
CA THR A 194 -24.33 19.08 -10.81
C THR A 194 -23.22 18.91 -9.78
N GLU A 195 -23.59 18.65 -8.52
CA GLU A 195 -22.64 18.33 -7.46
C GLU A 195 -21.81 17.08 -7.79
N ALA A 196 -22.46 16.00 -8.22
CA ALA A 196 -21.77 14.75 -8.55
C ALA A 196 -20.77 14.93 -9.70
N VAL A 197 -21.10 15.73 -10.72
CA VAL A 197 -20.20 16.02 -11.86
C VAL A 197 -18.96 16.78 -11.39
N GLU A 198 -19.11 17.80 -10.57
CA GLU A 198 -17.97 18.55 -10.04
C GLU A 198 -17.09 17.68 -9.13
N VAL A 199 -17.69 16.86 -8.26
CA VAL A 199 -16.92 15.96 -7.38
C VAL A 199 -16.22 14.85 -8.18
N GLU A 200 -16.86 14.30 -9.22
CA GLU A 200 -16.22 13.31 -10.09
C GLU A 200 -15.01 13.91 -10.83
N LYS A 201 -15.13 15.15 -11.29
CA LYS A 201 -14.02 15.88 -11.91
C LYS A 201 -12.87 16.05 -10.94
N ASP A 202 -13.13 16.54 -9.72
CA ASP A 202 -12.09 16.70 -8.68
C ASP A 202 -11.45 15.36 -8.30
N PHE A 203 -12.25 14.30 -8.24
CA PHE A 203 -11.77 12.95 -7.99
C PHE A 203 -10.75 12.51 -9.04
N ARG A 204 -11.09 12.64 -10.32
CA ARG A 204 -10.27 12.15 -11.44
C ARG A 204 -9.05 13.02 -11.73
N THR A 205 -9.13 14.31 -11.43
CA THR A 205 -8.10 15.28 -11.82
C THR A 205 -7.22 15.75 -10.67
N VAL A 206 -7.67 15.57 -9.42
CA VAL A 206 -6.94 16.05 -8.24
C VAL A 206 -6.74 14.93 -7.21
N LEU A 207 -7.82 14.39 -6.63
CA LEU A 207 -7.71 13.53 -5.44
C LEU A 207 -7.01 12.20 -5.74
N LEU A 208 -7.47 11.47 -6.75
CA LEU A 208 -6.90 10.17 -7.09
C LEU A 208 -5.49 10.29 -7.70
N PRO A 209 -5.22 11.21 -8.65
CA PRO A 209 -3.86 11.49 -9.10
C PRO A 209 -2.91 11.82 -7.96
N GLY A 210 -3.30 12.73 -7.04
CA GLY A 210 -2.46 13.14 -5.91
C GLY A 210 -2.16 11.98 -4.95
N LEU A 211 -3.16 11.14 -4.65
CA LEU A 211 -2.94 9.93 -3.86
C LEU A 211 -1.94 8.97 -4.54
N LEU A 212 -2.05 8.79 -5.85
CA LEU A 212 -1.19 7.89 -6.62
C LEU A 212 0.23 8.42 -6.76
N GLU A 213 0.42 9.73 -6.92
CA GLU A 213 1.72 10.39 -6.91
C GLU A 213 2.40 10.26 -5.55
N HIS A 214 1.67 10.52 -4.46
CA HIS A 214 2.17 10.31 -3.12
C HIS A 214 2.57 8.84 -2.91
N GLN A 215 1.71 7.91 -3.32
CA GLN A 215 1.98 6.48 -3.23
C GLN A 215 3.23 6.09 -4.03
N GLN A 216 3.42 6.63 -5.22
CA GLN A 216 4.62 6.39 -6.03
C GLN A 216 5.88 6.85 -5.29
N SER A 217 5.88 8.08 -4.77
CA SER A 217 7.00 8.64 -4.02
C SER A 217 7.35 7.81 -2.78
N VAL A 218 6.34 7.35 -2.05
CA VAL A 218 6.51 6.45 -0.90
C VAL A 218 7.13 5.11 -1.32
N GLN A 219 6.66 4.49 -2.40
CA GLN A 219 7.24 3.23 -2.89
C GLN A 219 8.69 3.40 -3.37
N GLU A 220 8.98 4.48 -4.11
CA GLU A 220 10.34 4.79 -4.55
C GLU A 220 11.29 5.00 -3.37
N SER A 221 10.82 5.66 -2.31
CA SER A 221 11.58 5.83 -1.06
C SER A 221 11.87 4.49 -0.40
N PHE A 222 10.88 3.59 -0.32
CA PHE A 222 11.11 2.22 0.19
C PHE A 222 12.12 1.44 -0.65
N ILE A 223 12.08 1.59 -1.98
CA ILE A 223 13.03 0.93 -2.89
C ILE A 223 14.46 1.42 -2.63
N LEU A 224 14.65 2.73 -2.43
CA LEU A 224 15.97 3.30 -2.12
C LEU A 224 16.51 2.80 -0.78
N LEU A 225 15.69 2.83 0.27
CA LEU A 225 16.07 2.31 1.59
C LEU A 225 16.42 0.82 1.51
N TRP A 226 15.60 0.05 0.81
CA TRP A 226 15.82 -1.37 0.60
C TRP A 226 17.13 -1.64 -0.16
N LYS A 227 17.41 -0.89 -1.22
CA LYS A 227 18.67 -0.97 -1.97
C LYS A 227 19.88 -0.72 -1.06
N ASN A 228 19.83 0.31 -0.22
CA ASN A 228 20.92 0.63 0.69
C ASN A 228 21.17 -0.51 1.70
N ILE A 229 20.11 -1.10 2.25
CA ILE A 229 20.22 -2.24 3.16
C ILE A 229 20.84 -3.47 2.46
N LEU A 230 20.48 -3.72 1.20
CA LEU A 230 21.10 -4.80 0.42
C LEU A 230 22.58 -4.54 0.11
N GLN A 231 22.95 -3.27 -0.11
CA GLN A 231 24.36 -2.89 -0.26
C GLN A 231 25.15 -3.12 1.04
N GLU A 232 24.60 -2.76 2.20
CA GLU A 232 25.19 -3.09 3.51
C GLU A 232 25.33 -4.60 3.69
N THR A 233 24.31 -5.37 3.30
CA THR A 233 24.35 -6.85 3.34
C THR A 233 25.55 -7.38 2.54
N SER A 234 25.76 -6.85 1.33
CA SER A 234 26.89 -7.23 0.49
C SER A 234 28.24 -6.84 1.11
N GLN A 235 28.32 -5.65 1.72
CA GLN A 235 29.56 -5.16 2.36
C GLN A 235 29.94 -5.96 3.61
N HIS A 236 28.96 -6.41 4.39
CA HIS A 236 29.18 -7.25 5.56
C HIS A 236 29.36 -8.73 5.21
N GLY A 237 28.84 -9.16 4.06
CA GLY A 237 28.99 -10.51 3.53
C GLY A 237 30.26 -10.74 2.70
N ASP A 238 31.00 -9.68 2.38
CA ASP A 238 32.22 -9.75 1.57
C ASP A 238 33.38 -10.35 2.36
N LEU A 239 34.02 -11.36 1.77
CA LEU A 239 35.17 -12.09 2.33
C LEU A 239 36.48 -11.76 1.60
N THR A 240 36.43 -10.88 0.60
CA THR A 240 37.55 -10.54 -0.30
C THR A 240 38.03 -9.11 -0.15
N SER A 241 37.32 -8.30 0.64
CA SER A 241 37.71 -6.92 0.91
C SER A 241 38.99 -6.92 1.77
N ASP A 242 40.08 -6.38 1.24
CA ASP A 242 41.26 -5.98 1.99
C ASP A 242 40.85 -4.89 3.02
N LYS A 243 40.39 -5.30 4.20
CA LYS A 243 40.09 -4.41 5.34
C LYS A 243 41.11 -4.60 6.43
#